data_AF-A0A952BCL0-F1
#
_entry.id   AF-A0A952BCL0-F1
#
_cell.length_a   1.000
_cell.length_b   1.000
_cell.length_c   1.000
_cell.angle_alpha   90.00
_cell.angle_beta   90.00
_cell.angle_gamma   90.00
#
_symmetry.space_group_name_H-M   'P 1'
#
loop_
_entity.id
_entity.type
_entity.pdbx_description
1 polymer ?
#
loop_
_entity_poly.entity_id
_entity_poly.type
_entity_poly.pdbx_seq_one_letter_code
_entity_poly.pdbx_strand_id
1 'polypeptide(L)' 'MTAKEYFEKTATSIATLGRPELKSKLKNFKGRFKLDFNEDYLNNLSVDRLKHILLAAMINAKSHN' A
#
# COMPACT_ATOMS: atom_id res chain seq x y z
N MET A 1 -22.00 1.92 4.19
CA MET A 1 -20.90 0.96 3.96
C MET A 1 -19.90 1.14 5.09
N THR A 2 -19.63 0.07 5.83
CA THR A 2 -18.83 0.13 7.07
C THR A 2 -17.34 0.21 6.75
N ALA A 3 -16.53 0.81 7.63
CA ALA A 3 -15.08 0.90 7.46
C ALA A 3 -14.40 -0.47 7.25
N LYS A 4 -15.01 -1.53 7.79
CA LYS A 4 -14.57 -2.93 7.67
C LYS A 4 -14.67 -3.46 6.25
N GLU A 5 -15.78 -3.25 5.55
CA GLU A 5 -15.98 -3.71 4.17
C GLU A 5 -14.99 -3.03 3.20
N TYR A 6 -14.70 -1.75 3.44
CA TYR A 6 -13.69 -1.02 2.68
C TYR A 6 -12.28 -1.56 2.93
N PHE A 7 -11.97 -1.95 4.16
CA PHE A 7 -10.69 -2.55 4.51
C PHE A 7 -10.51 -3.90 3.82
N GLU A 8 -11.48 -4.80 3.94
CA GLU A 8 -11.42 -6.14 3.33
C GLU A 8 -11.28 -6.04 1.81
N LYS A 9 -12.11 -5.21 1.15
CA LYS A 9 -12.02 -5.00 -0.31
C LYS A 9 -10.66 -4.44 -0.73
N THR A 10 -10.07 -3.56 0.08
CA THR A 10 -8.74 -2.98 -0.18
C THR A 10 -7.65 -4.04 0.00
N ALA A 11 -7.70 -4.84 1.07
CA ALA A 11 -6.73 -5.89 1.35
C ALA A 11 -6.74 -6.97 0.25
N THR A 12 -7.93 -7.42 -0.18
CA THR A 12 -8.07 -8.35 -1.32
C THR A 12 -7.52 -7.75 -2.60
N SER A 13 -7.79 -6.46 -2.86
CA SER A 13 -7.28 -5.77 -4.05
C SER A 13 -5.76 -5.62 -4.02
N ILE A 14 -5.11 -5.50 -2.86
CA ILE A 14 -3.64 -5.47 -2.73
C ILE A 14 -3.04 -6.87 -2.91
N ALA A 15 -3.74 -7.89 -2.41
CA ALA A 15 -3.30 -9.29 -2.49
C ALA A 15 -3.17 -9.79 -3.93
N THR A 16 -3.99 -9.27 -4.86
CA THR A 16 -3.96 -9.62 -6.28
C THR A 16 -2.92 -8.84 -7.09
N LEU A 17 -2.29 -7.80 -6.52
CA LEU A 17 -1.34 -6.96 -7.26
C LEU A 17 0.01 -7.64 -7.45
N GLY A 18 0.57 -7.43 -8.64
CA GLY A 18 1.94 -7.75 -8.98
C GLY A 18 2.95 -6.70 -8.49
N ARG A 19 4.22 -7.05 -8.51
CA ARG A 19 5.34 -6.16 -8.14
C ARG A 19 5.30 -4.77 -8.83
N PRO A 20 5.12 -4.64 -10.16
CA PRO A 20 5.14 -3.33 -10.81
C PRO A 20 4.00 -2.42 -10.33
N GLU A 21 2.82 -2.99 -10.08
CA GLU A 21 1.65 -2.24 -9.61
C GLU A 21 1.83 -1.77 -8.17
N LEU A 22 2.39 -2.63 -7.30
CA LEU A 22 2.73 -2.28 -5.92
C LEU A 22 3.76 -1.13 -5.88
N LYS A 23 4.82 -1.21 -6.69
CA LYS A 23 5.81 -0.13 -6.81
C LYS A 23 5.16 1.18 -7.25
N SER A 24 4.32 1.14 -8.28
CA SER A 24 3.63 2.33 -8.78
C SER A 24 2.72 2.95 -7.71
N LYS A 25 1.93 2.13 -6.99
CA LYS A 25 1.07 2.62 -5.90
C LYS A 25 1.87 3.20 -4.73
N LEU A 26 3.01 2.60 -4.38
CA LEU A 26 3.88 3.09 -3.30
C LEU A 26 4.54 4.42 -3.67
N LYS A 27 5.06 4.55 -4.90
CA LYS A 27 5.67 5.81 -5.40
C LYS A 27 4.65 6.94 -5.54
N ASN A 28 3.42 6.61 -5.93
CA ASN A 28 2.33 7.57 -6.11
C ASN A 28 1.39 7.67 -4.89
N PHE A 29 1.80 7.17 -3.73
CA PHE A 29 0.94 7.13 -2.55
C PHE A 29 0.70 8.55 -2.01
N LYS A 30 -0.52 9.04 -2.13
CA LYS A 30 -0.97 10.33 -1.60
C LYS A 30 -1.50 10.16 -0.17
N GLY A 31 -0.58 9.90 0.77
CA GLY A 31 -0.89 9.82 2.20
C GLY A 31 -0.56 11.10 2.96
N ARG A 32 -0.87 11.11 4.26
CA ARG A 32 -0.46 12.17 5.20
C ARG A 32 1.06 12.35 5.26
N PHE A 33 1.79 11.26 5.03
CA PHE A 33 3.24 11.24 4.93
C PHE A 33 3.64 10.82 3.51
N LYS A 34 4.58 11.57 2.93
CA LYS A 34 5.15 11.21 1.63
C LYS A 34 6.01 9.96 1.82
N LEU A 35 5.60 8.86 1.19
CA LEU A 35 6.42 7.67 1.12
C LEU A 35 7.53 7.90 0.10
N ASP A 36 8.65 8.46 0.55
CA ASP A 36 9.82 8.69 -0.30
C ASP A 36 10.65 7.42 -0.46
N PHE A 37 10.05 6.41 -1.09
CA PHE A 37 10.74 5.17 -1.41
C PHE A 37 11.52 5.33 -2.72
N ASN A 38 12.82 5.06 -2.67
CA ASN A 38 13.61 4.95 -3.88
C ASN A 38 13.31 3.62 -4.61
N GLU A 39 13.69 3.56 -5.88
CA GLU A 39 13.43 2.39 -6.72
C GLU A 39 14.22 1.16 -6.28
N ASP A 40 15.48 1.34 -5.88
CA ASP A 40 16.39 0.26 -5.46
C ASP A 40 15.91 -0.45 -4.19
N TYR A 41 15.38 0.32 -3.24
CA TYR A 41 14.78 -0.15 -2.00
C TYR A 41 13.57 -1.03 -2.32
N LEU A 42 12.66 -0.55 -3.17
CA LEU A 42 11.49 -1.33 -3.58
C LEU A 42 11.88 -2.58 -4.39
N ASN A 43 12.97 -2.50 -5.17
CA ASN A 43 13.52 -3.60 -5.94
C ASN A 43 14.22 -4.67 -5.10
N ASN A 44 14.61 -4.35 -3.87
CA ASN A 44 15.21 -5.31 -2.94
C ASN A 44 14.20 -5.95 -1.99
N LEU A 45 12.95 -5.47 -1.96
CA LEU A 45 11.89 -6.02 -1.12
C LEU A 45 11.12 -7.14 -1.82
N SER A 46 10.73 -8.15 -1.04
CA SER A 46 9.81 -9.18 -1.52
C SER A 46 8.45 -8.59 -1.86
N VAL A 47 7.73 -9.25 -2.78
CA VAL A 47 6.36 -8.84 -3.17
C VAL A 47 5.43 -8.81 -1.96
N ASP A 48 5.55 -9.78 -1.07
CA ASP A 48 4.81 -9.84 0.18
C ASP A 48 5.07 -8.61 1.08
N ARG A 49 6.34 -8.20 1.21
CA ARG A 49 6.69 -7.02 2.00
C ARG A 49 6.17 -5.73 1.37
N LEU A 50 6.18 -5.62 0.04
CA LEU A 50 5.56 -4.51 -0.66
C LEU A 50 4.04 -4.43 -0.41
N LYS A 51 3.34 -5.57 -0.36
CA LYS A 51 1.91 -5.63 -0.01
C LYS A 51 1.67 -5.16 1.42
N HIS A 52 2.48 -5.62 2.38
CA HIS A 52 2.38 -5.22 3.77
C HIS A 52 2.65 -3.73 3.98
N ILE A 53 3.66 -3.16 3.32
CA ILE A 53 3.95 -1.72 3.40
C ILE A 53 2.78 -0.89 2.84
N LEU A 54 2.25 -1.28 1.68
CA LEU A 54 1.11 -0.57 1.08
C LEU A 54 -0.13 -0.65 1.96
N LEU A 55 -0.42 -1.81 2.55
CA LEU A 55 -1.52 -2.00 3.48
C LEU A 55 -1.36 -1.12 4.72
N ALA A 56 -0.19 -1.14 5.35
CA ALA A 56 0.10 -0.31 6.52
C ALA A 56 -0.04 1.19 6.20
N ALA A 57 0.45 1.63 5.04
CA ALA A 57 0.30 3.00 4.58
C ALA A 57 -1.18 3.40 4.44
N MET A 58 -2.02 2.52 3.89
CA MET A 58 -3.45 2.78 3.73
C MET A 58 -4.20 2.83 5.07
N ILE A 59 -3.85 1.98 6.04
CA ILE A 59 -4.44 2.03 7.39
C ILE A 59 -4.08 3.36 8.06
N ASN A 60 -2.81 3.75 8.03
CA ASN A 60 -2.35 4.99 8.65
C ASN A 60 -2.94 6.23 7.97
N ALA A 61 -3.14 6.20 6.65
CA ALA A 61 -3.79 7.29 5.93
C ALA A 61 -5.28 7.45 6.29
N LYS A 62 -5.97 6.37 6.66
CA LYS A 62 -7.40 6.38 7.06
C LYS A 62 -7.64 6.70 8.54
N SER A 63 -6.60 6.74 9.37
CA SER A 63 -6.74 6.96 10.83
C SER A 63 -7.15 8.40 11.23
N HIS A 64 -7.76 9.16 10.33
CA HIS A 64 -8.44 10.41 10.65
C HIS A 64 -9.82 10.43 9.97
N ASN A 65 -10.81 9.98 10.72
CA ASN A 65 -12.16 10.52 10.71
C ASN A 65 -12.77 10.32 12.10
#